data_AF-A0A0F9CQ03-F1
#
_entry.id   AF-A0A0F9CQ03-F1
#
_cell.length_a   1.000
_cell.length_b   1.000
_cell.length_c   1.000
_cell.angle_alpha   90.00
_cell.angle_beta   90.00
_cell.angle_gamma   90.00
#
_symmetry.space_group_name_H-M   'P 1'
#
loop_
_entity.id
_entity.type
_entity.pdbx_description
1 polymer ?
#
loop_
_entity_poly.entity_id
_entity_poly.type
_entity_poly.pdbx_seq_one_letter_code
_entity_poly.pdbx_strand_id
1 'polypeptide(L)' 'MARVSVDEELLMNLLDFKLNHLKEEIDRMLIKWNYTSSTAFLKHAKDGTLSEAEMDAIELKNLNDERERLLGEKSSFINR' A
#
# COMPACT_ATOMS: atom_id res chain seq x y z
N MET A 1 1.54 22.01 23.00
CA MET A 1 1.30 21.25 21.76
C MET A 1 1.03 22.26 20.65
N ALA A 2 1.85 22.27 19.60
CA ALA A 2 1.62 23.17 18.47
C ALA A 2 0.46 22.64 17.62
N ARG A 3 -0.47 23.51 17.24
CA ARG A 3 -1.60 23.18 16.37
C ARG A 3 -1.25 23.70 14.98
N VAL A 4 -0.90 22.79 14.08
CA VAL A 4 -0.62 23.13 12.69
C VAL A 4 -1.91 22.95 11.91
N SER A 5 -2.43 24.03 11.33
CA SER A 5 -3.56 23.97 10.39
C SER A 5 -3.01 23.61 9.02
N VAL A 6 -3.56 22.56 8.42
CA VAL A 6 -3.26 22.16 7.05
C VAL A 6 -4.52 22.41 6.23
N ASP A 7 -4.34 22.94 5.03
CA ASP A 7 -5.42 23.08 4.05
C ASP A 7 -5.97 21.69 3.68
N GLU A 8 -7.28 21.55 3.65
CA GLU A 8 -7.95 20.30 3.31
C GLU A 8 -7.60 19.83 1.89
N GLU A 9 -7.51 20.75 0.93
CA GLU A 9 -7.11 20.44 -0.44
C GLU A 9 -5.68 19.91 -0.48
N LEU A 10 -4.77 20.54 0.27
CA LEU A 10 -3.39 20.09 0.39
C LEU A 10 -3.31 18.70 1.04
N LEU A 11 -4.09 18.47 2.09
CA LEU A 11 -4.14 17.17 2.77
C LEU A 11 -4.62 16.06 1.83
N MET A 12 -5.69 16.32 1.07
CA MET A 12 -6.24 15.36 0.11
C MET A 12 -5.25 15.06 -1.03
N ASN A 13 -4.57 16.10 -1.55
CA ASN A 13 -3.53 15.93 -2.57
C ASN A 13 -2.34 15.10 -2.05
N LEU A 14 -1.90 15.32 -0.80
CA LEU A 14 -0.83 14.53 -0.19
C LEU A 14 -1.24 13.08 0.04
N LEU A 15 -2.49 12.85 0.45
CA LEU A 15 -3.04 11.51 0.65
C LEU A 15 -3.11 10.75 -0.68
N ASP A 16 -3.55 11.40 -1.74
CA ASP A 16 -3.58 10.83 -3.09
C ASP A 16 -2.20 10.54 -3.64
N PHE A 17 -1.26 11.46 -3.44
CA PHE A 17 0.15 11.23 -3.79
C PHE A 17 0.70 9.99 -3.08
N LYS A 18 0.46 9.84 -1.77
CA LYS A 18 0.93 8.69 -1.01
C LYS A 18 0.27 7.39 -1.46
N LEU A 19 -1.03 7.38 -1.72
CA LEU A 19 -1.77 6.22 -2.22
C LEU A 19 -1.27 5.75 -3.59
N ASN A 20 -0.98 6.70 -4.49
CA ASN A 20 -0.39 6.39 -5.79
C ASN A 20 1.01 5.81 -5.65
N HIS A 21 1.85 6.39 -4.81
CA HIS A 21 3.18 5.87 -4.56
C HIS A 21 3.16 4.44 -3.99
N LEU A 22 2.27 4.15 -3.02
CA LEU A 22 2.10 2.79 -2.50
C LEU A 22 1.66 1.80 -3.58
N LYS A 23 0.76 2.22 -4.47
CA LYS A 23 0.35 1.41 -5.62
C LYS A 23 1.54 1.11 -6.54
N GLU A 24 2.36 2.10 -6.85
CA GLU A 24 3.53 1.91 -7.70
C GLU A 24 4.56 0.96 -7.08
N GLU A 25 4.80 1.03 -5.76
CA GLU A 25 5.68 0.07 -5.07
C GLU A 25 5.12 -1.36 -5.13
N ILE A 26 3.81 -1.52 -4.87
CA ILE A 26 3.11 -2.81 -5.00
C ILE A 26 3.26 -3.35 -6.42
N ASP A 27 3.00 -2.54 -7.43
CA ASP A 27 3.11 -2.93 -8.84
C ASP A 27 4.56 -3.30 -9.21
N ARG A 28 5.56 -2.55 -8.72
CA ARG A 28 6.99 -2.89 -8.90
C ARG A 28 7.34 -4.26 -8.34
N MET A 29 6.89 -4.57 -7.12
CA MET A 29 7.14 -5.86 -6.49
C MET A 29 6.45 -6.99 -7.25
N LEU A 30 5.20 -6.80 -7.66
CA LEU A 30 4.45 -7.79 -8.42
C LEU A 30 5.09 -8.07 -9.79
N ILE A 31 5.57 -7.03 -10.47
CA ILE A 31 6.31 -7.17 -11.74
C ILE A 31 7.61 -7.95 -11.53
N LYS A 32 8.37 -7.68 -10.47
CA LYS A 32 9.61 -8.41 -10.14
C LYS A 32 9.39 -9.92 -10.08
N TRP A 33 8.25 -10.35 -9.55
CA TRP A 33 7.89 -11.76 -9.39
C TRP A 33 7.00 -12.32 -10.51
N ASN A 34 6.66 -11.51 -11.52
CA ASN A 34 5.74 -11.85 -12.61
C ASN A 34 4.33 -12.24 -12.11
N TYR A 35 3.81 -11.49 -11.13
CA TYR A 35 2.43 -11.61 -10.63
C TYR A 35 1.60 -10.39 -11.02
N THR A 36 0.29 -10.60 -11.12
CA THR A 36 -0.70 -9.55 -11.31
C THR A 36 -1.54 -9.28 -10.06
N SER A 37 -1.35 -10.10 -9.02
CA SER A 37 -2.14 -10.04 -7.79
C SER A 37 -1.28 -10.28 -6.55
N SER A 38 -1.36 -9.36 -5.59
CA SER A 38 -0.76 -9.50 -4.26
C SER A 38 -1.23 -10.76 -3.55
N THR A 39 -2.51 -11.14 -3.68
CA THR A 39 -3.03 -12.32 -2.98
C THR A 39 -2.44 -13.62 -3.53
N ALA A 40 -2.25 -13.71 -4.85
CA ALA A 40 -1.63 -14.87 -5.49
C ALA A 40 -0.14 -14.98 -5.12
N PHE A 41 0.58 -13.86 -5.15
CA PHE A 41 1.99 -13.80 -4.75
C PHE A 41 2.17 -14.20 -3.28
N LEU A 42 1.42 -13.59 -2.35
CA LEU A 42 1.53 -13.88 -0.92
C LEU A 42 1.19 -15.33 -0.59
N LYS A 43 0.25 -15.94 -1.33
CA LYS A 43 -0.06 -17.37 -1.19
C LYS A 43 1.13 -18.24 -1.58
N HIS A 44 1.73 -17.98 -2.75
CA HIS A 44 2.87 -18.75 -3.26
C HIS A 44 4.18 -18.51 -2.49
N ALA A 45 4.33 -17.35 -1.85
CA ALA A 45 5.41 -17.13 -0.90
C ALA A 45 5.19 -17.91 0.40
N LYS A 46 3.94 -18.01 0.87
CA LYS A 46 3.59 -18.73 2.11
C LYS A 46 3.68 -20.25 1.98
N ASP A 47 3.33 -20.81 0.82
CA ASP A 47 3.37 -22.25 0.58
C ASP A 47 4.75 -22.78 0.15
N GLY A 48 5.74 -21.88 -0.01
CA GLY A 48 7.10 -22.21 -0.39
C GLY A 48 7.30 -22.44 -1.89
N THR A 49 6.29 -22.16 -2.72
CA THR A 49 6.41 -22.23 -4.19
C THR A 49 7.45 -21.24 -4.71
N LEU A 50 7.55 -20.06 -4.09
CA LEU A 50 8.58 -19.07 -4.40
C LEU A 50 9.68 -19.10 -3.34
N SER A 51 10.79 -19.74 -3.67
CA SER A 51 12.00 -19.71 -2.84
C SER A 51 12.50 -18.27 -2.69
N GLU A 52 12.92 -17.90 -1.48
CA GLU A 52 13.46 -16.58 -1.13
C GLU A 52 12.49 -15.38 -1.26
N ALA A 53 11.20 -15.63 -1.51
CA ALA A 53 10.19 -14.56 -1.61
C ALA A 53 9.65 -14.09 -0.24
N GLU A 54 10.08 -14.68 0.88
CA GLU A 54 9.53 -14.39 2.22
C GLU A 54 9.67 -12.92 2.61
N MET A 55 10.85 -12.32 2.41
CA MET A 55 11.07 -10.91 2.73
C MET A 55 10.18 -9.99 1.88
N ASP A 56 10.14 -10.25 0.57
CA ASP A 56 9.31 -9.49 -0.37
C ASP A 56 7.81 -9.69 -0.06
N ALA A 57 7.40 -10.86 0.44
CA ALA A 57 6.03 -11.11 0.89
C ALA A 57 5.68 -10.31 2.15
N ILE A 58 6.61 -10.19 3.11
CA ILE A 58 6.41 -9.35 4.28
C ILE A 58 6.27 -7.89 3.88
N GLU A 59 7.17 -7.41 3.02
CA GLU A 59 7.14 -6.02 2.54
C GLU A 59 5.86 -5.72 1.75
N LEU A 60 5.47 -6.61 0.83
CA LEU A 60 4.23 -6.44 0.06
C LEU A 60 2.99 -6.43 0.98
N LYS A 61 2.98 -7.26 2.02
CA LYS A 61 1.90 -7.26 3.00
C LYS A 61 1.83 -5.91 3.72
N ASN A 62 2.95 -5.39 4.21
CA ASN A 62 3.00 -4.09 4.89
C ASN A 62 2.52 -2.94 3.97
N LEU A 63 2.88 -2.98 2.68
CA LEU A 63 2.42 -1.99 1.71
C LEU A 63 0.91 -2.06 1.49
N ASN A 64 0.33 -3.26 1.39
CA ASN A 64 -1.12 -3.42 1.26
C ASN A 64 -1.86 -2.94 2.52
N ASP A 65 -1.38 -3.34 3.70
CA ASP A 65 -1.99 -2.96 4.99
C ASP A 65 -2.00 -1.42 5.14
N GLU A 66 -0.89 -0.76 4.82
CA GLU A 66 -0.79 0.70 4.86
C GLU A 66 -1.71 1.37 3.83
N ARG A 67 -1.80 0.82 2.62
CA ARG A 67 -2.69 1.33 1.57
C ARG A 67 -4.16 1.22 1.98
N GLU A 68 -4.57 0.10 2.57
CA GLU A 68 -5.93 -0.09 3.08
C GLU A 68 -6.26 0.88 4.21
N ARG A 69 -5.33 1.08 5.15
CA ARG A 69 -5.47 2.07 6.23
C ARG A 69 -5.73 3.48 5.68
N LEU A 70 -4.89 3.93 4.74
CA LEU A 70 -5.00 5.27 4.15
C LEU A 70 -6.29 5.44 3.31
N LEU A 71 -6.76 4.39 2.63
CA LEU A 71 -8.05 4.43 1.94
C LEU A 71 -9.23 4.57 2.92
N GLY A 72 -9.15 3.90 4.07
CA GLY A 72 -10.12 4.05 5.16
C GLY A 72 -10.13 5.47 5.73
N GLU A 73 -8.95 6.06 5.94
CA GLU A 73 -8.81 7.45 6.38
C GLU A 73 -9.37 8.43 5.34
N LYS A 74 -9.00 8.27 4.06
CA LYS A 74 -9.52 9.11 2.96
C LYS A 74 -11.05 9.10 2.92
N SER A 75 -11.65 7.92 3.04
CA SER A 75 -13.10 7.76 3.05
C SER A 75 -13.74 8.46 4.26
N SER A 76 -13.05 8.46 5.41
CA SER A 76 -13.52 9.14 6.61
C SER A 76 -13.44 10.67 6.49
N PHE A 77 -12.50 11.21 5.72
CA PHE A 77 -12.41 12.64 5.41
C PHE A 77 -13.49 13.09 4.42
N ILE A 78 -13.75 12.30 3.37
CA ILE A 78 -14.75 12.65 2.34
C ILE A 78 -16.20 12.63 2.90
N ASN A 79 -16.49 11.72 3.82
CA ASN A 79 -17.83 11.55 4.39
C ASN A 79 -18.11 12.46 5.60
N ARG A 80 -17.24 13.45 5.86
CA ARG A 80 -17.30 14.32 7.03
C ARG A 80 -17.95 15.66 6.71
#